data_AF-A0A940DTI3-F1
#
_entry.id   AF-A0A940DTI3-F1
#
_cell.length_a   1.000
_cell.length_b   1.000
_cell.length_c   1.000
_cell.angle_alpha   90.00
_cell.angle_beta   90.00
_cell.angle_gamma   90.00
#
_symmetry.space_group_name_H-M   'P 1'
#
loop_
_entity.id
_entity.type
_entity.pdbx_description
1 polymer ?
#
loop_
_entity_poly.entity_id
_entity_poly.type
_entity_poly.pdbx_seq_one_letter_code
_entity_poly.pdbx_strand_id
1 'polypeptide(L)'
;MIIRKNILRTFLFGLSLLLSVAAWISCERVDTDADDPGIALQHGEVDHLKGSQFVTVTASGEWTITLSFGGDEDDWAEVDAVSGYGNRNNILLRYSENGSESDRSVTLVLTASGKDATCTLVQKGVAGSTGGDDPGPGGDDVPQAVPLWLELPEVSTDEGMRFVMHDMTVGGIPTRNYSLLWDDDALVARWVAYPLSRWSIGTEDVGRTDDWQYDPDVPREFQPCLYKGFPSGGSYGYDRGHQIPSADRQNRNSNRQTFYFTNMTPQRSGFNQKIWANLENHVRRIADGTDTLYVVTGCIVEGSTDTANDNEGKKVTVPSFYFKALLKYQKTGATSGVGGYSAAAFYLEHRNYSQDAPDASMLMSIDELEERIGIDFFVNLGRVLGEANAARVESEKPAEGIWL
;
A
#
# COMPACT_ATOMS: atom_id res chain seq x y z
N MET A 1 87.23 -56.03 -20.02
CA MET A 1 87.39 -55.39 -18.70
C MET A 1 86.38 -54.25 -18.66
N ILE A 2 85.30 -54.20 -17.89
CA ILE A 2 84.88 -54.90 -16.67
C ILE A 2 83.36 -54.62 -16.51
N ILE A 3 82.57 -55.66 -16.20
CA ILE A 3 81.45 -55.72 -15.23
C ILE A 3 80.21 -54.82 -15.51
N ARG A 4 79.06 -55.37 -15.94
CA ARG A 4 77.99 -56.09 -15.20
C ARG A 4 76.96 -55.20 -14.47
N LYS A 5 75.69 -55.61 -14.68
CA LYS A 5 74.50 -55.61 -13.79
C LYS A 5 73.50 -54.45 -13.89
N ASN A 6 72.31 -54.84 -14.35
CA ASN A 6 70.95 -54.45 -13.97
C ASN A 6 70.84 -53.59 -12.70
N ILE A 7 69.91 -52.61 -12.71
CA ILE A 7 68.78 -52.50 -11.77
C ILE A 7 67.95 -51.23 -12.08
N LEU A 8 66.65 -51.47 -12.28
CA LEU A 8 65.48 -50.65 -11.91
C LEU A 8 65.76 -49.29 -11.23
N ARG A 9 65.26 -48.18 -11.78
CA ARG A 9 64.92 -46.96 -11.02
C ARG A 9 64.09 -45.96 -11.84
N THR A 10 62.82 -45.86 -11.43
CA THR A 10 62.08 -44.63 -11.14
C THR A 10 62.23 -43.46 -12.10
N PHE A 11 61.15 -43.17 -12.84
CA PHE A 11 60.91 -41.88 -13.48
C PHE A 11 60.88 -40.78 -12.41
N LEU A 12 61.94 -39.96 -12.33
CA LEU A 12 61.88 -38.61 -11.75
C LEU A 12 61.67 -37.63 -12.90
N PHE A 13 60.51 -37.00 -12.95
CA PHE A 13 60.31 -35.80 -13.77
C PHE A 13 61.05 -34.63 -13.12
N GLY A 14 61.86 -33.94 -13.93
CA GLY A 14 62.67 -32.79 -13.52
C GLY A 14 61.79 -31.62 -13.08
N LEU A 15 62.11 -31.12 -11.89
CA LEU A 15 61.62 -29.89 -11.29
C LEU A 15 62.27 -28.69 -12.02
N SER A 16 61.54 -28.01 -12.90
CA SER A 16 61.93 -26.69 -13.40
C SER A 16 61.40 -25.62 -12.45
N LEU A 17 62.35 -24.88 -11.87
CA LEU A 17 62.14 -23.76 -10.97
C LEU A 17 61.55 -22.57 -11.75
N LEU A 18 60.26 -22.30 -11.57
CA LEU A 18 59.62 -21.03 -11.90
C LEU A 18 59.24 -20.35 -10.58
N LEU A 19 59.84 -19.19 -10.32
CA LEU A 19 59.41 -18.30 -9.25
C LEU A 19 57.94 -17.91 -9.49
N SER A 20 57.03 -18.52 -8.73
CA SER A 20 55.69 -17.98 -8.52
C SER A 20 55.75 -16.98 -7.38
N VAL A 21 55.55 -15.70 -7.71
CA VAL A 21 55.17 -14.68 -6.74
C VAL A 21 53.86 -15.15 -6.12
N ALA A 22 53.88 -15.45 -4.82
CA ALA A 22 52.67 -15.68 -4.05
C ALA A 22 51.92 -14.34 -3.98
N ALA A 23 50.99 -14.15 -4.91
CA ALA A 23 49.89 -13.23 -4.71
C ALA A 23 49.08 -13.78 -3.54
N TRP A 24 49.24 -13.15 -2.37
CA TRP A 24 48.27 -13.27 -1.31
C TRP A 24 46.98 -12.69 -1.86
N ILE A 25 46.06 -13.56 -2.28
CA ILE A 25 44.66 -13.21 -2.40
C ILE A 25 44.19 -13.08 -0.94
N SER A 26 44.43 -11.90 -0.38
CA SER A 26 43.56 -11.39 0.66
C SER A 26 42.21 -11.24 -0.01
N CYS A 27 41.21 -11.99 0.45
CA CYS A 27 39.84 -11.59 0.21
C CYS A 27 39.67 -10.19 0.81
N GLU A 28 39.85 -9.15 -0.01
CA GLU A 28 39.19 -7.88 0.27
C GLU A 28 37.70 -8.17 0.19
N ARG A 29 37.15 -8.42 1.38
CA ARG A 29 35.78 -8.08 1.70
C ARG A 29 35.61 -6.63 1.23
N VAL A 30 34.84 -6.44 0.16
CA VAL A 30 34.30 -5.13 -0.15
C VAL A 30 33.37 -4.85 1.02
N ASP A 31 33.87 -4.11 2.00
CA ASP A 31 33.03 -3.46 2.98
C ASP A 31 32.19 -2.44 2.19
N THR A 32 30.93 -2.77 1.96
CA THR A 32 29.94 -1.75 1.65
C THR A 32 29.79 -0.91 2.92
N ASP A 33 30.42 0.26 2.94
CA ASP A 33 30.31 1.22 4.04
C ASP A 33 28.83 1.47 4.34
N ALA A 34 28.39 1.06 5.53
CA ALA A 34 27.00 1.20 6.00
C ALA A 34 26.65 2.64 6.42
N ASP A 35 27.38 3.65 5.92
CA ASP A 35 27.35 5.04 6.37
C ASP A 35 27.24 6.08 5.22
N ASP A 36 27.10 5.66 3.96
CA ASP A 36 26.88 6.59 2.86
C ASP A 36 25.40 7.00 2.78
N PRO A 37 25.08 8.32 2.71
CA PRO A 37 23.72 8.74 2.50
C PRO A 37 23.22 8.31 1.11
N GLY A 38 21.93 8.00 1.02
CA GLY A 38 21.25 7.68 -0.24
C GLY A 38 20.00 8.53 -0.39
N ILE A 39 19.74 9.02 -1.60
CA ILE A 39 18.48 9.69 -1.94
C ILE A 39 17.96 9.14 -3.27
N ALA A 40 16.66 8.84 -3.35
CA ALA A 40 16.04 8.25 -4.53
C ALA A 40 14.65 8.83 -4.80
N LEU A 41 14.31 8.91 -6.08
CA LEU A 41 12.97 9.24 -6.59
C LEU A 41 12.33 7.97 -7.14
N GLN A 42 11.01 7.91 -7.07
CA GLN A 42 10.22 6.87 -7.73
C GLN A 42 10.29 6.99 -9.25
N HIS A 43 10.14 8.22 -9.75
CA HIS A 43 10.21 8.54 -11.17
C HIS A 43 11.23 9.64 -11.37
N GLY A 44 12.35 9.32 -12.02
CA GLY A 44 13.34 10.31 -12.44
C GLY A 44 12.87 11.17 -13.61
N GLU A 45 11.79 10.78 -14.30
CA GLU A 45 11.17 11.51 -15.40
C GLU A 45 9.65 11.46 -15.30
N VAL A 46 8.97 12.60 -15.52
CA VAL A 46 7.50 12.75 -15.45
C VAL A 46 6.98 13.65 -16.58
N ASP A 47 5.69 13.53 -16.91
CA ASP A 47 5.02 14.39 -17.90
C ASP A 47 4.92 15.84 -17.41
N HIS A 48 4.57 16.78 -18.30
CA HIS A 48 4.41 18.21 -18.06
C HIS A 48 3.36 18.56 -17.01
N LEU A 49 2.45 17.64 -16.66
CA LEU A 49 1.38 17.88 -15.69
C LEU A 49 1.92 18.10 -14.26
N LYS A 50 1.16 18.83 -13.44
CA LYS A 50 1.42 18.92 -12.00
C LYS A 50 1.30 17.56 -11.34
N GLY A 51 2.08 17.32 -10.29
CA GLY A 51 2.06 16.05 -9.59
C GLY A 51 2.85 16.06 -8.30
N SER A 52 3.05 14.86 -7.77
CA SER A 52 3.89 14.63 -6.59
C SER A 52 4.40 13.20 -6.57
N GLN A 53 5.52 12.98 -5.90
CA GLN A 53 6.07 11.64 -5.64
C GLN A 53 6.85 11.63 -4.33
N PHE A 54 7.15 10.45 -3.79
CA PHE A 54 8.01 10.35 -2.61
C PHE A 54 9.49 10.36 -2.96
N VAL A 55 10.25 10.90 -2.01
CA VAL A 55 11.70 10.89 -1.96
C VAL A 55 12.10 9.96 -0.82
N THR A 56 12.91 8.96 -1.13
CA THR A 56 13.52 8.07 -0.14
C THR A 56 14.89 8.59 0.24
N VAL A 57 15.16 8.63 1.54
CA VAL A 57 16.42 8.98 2.18
C VAL A 57 16.89 7.79 2.99
N THR A 58 18.13 7.40 2.78
CA THR A 58 18.89 6.49 3.64
C THR A 58 19.99 7.29 4.30
N ALA A 59 20.05 7.31 5.63
CA ALA A 59 21.07 8.04 6.38
C ALA A 59 21.18 7.46 7.80
N SER A 60 22.39 7.39 8.35
CA SER A 60 22.64 6.90 9.71
C SER A 60 22.44 7.96 10.81
N GLY A 61 22.20 9.23 10.44
CA GLY A 61 22.09 10.36 11.37
C GLY A 61 21.25 11.51 10.85
N GLU A 62 21.53 12.73 11.32
CA GLU A 62 20.86 13.95 10.82
C GLU A 62 21.16 14.19 9.35
N TRP A 63 20.16 14.67 8.63
CA TRP A 63 20.27 14.98 7.22
C TRP A 63 19.45 16.21 6.84
N THR A 64 19.82 16.82 5.73
CA THR A 64 19.10 17.93 5.10
C THR A 64 18.93 17.69 3.60
N ILE A 65 17.83 18.16 3.02
CA ILE A 65 17.58 18.15 1.58
C ILE A 65 17.55 19.60 1.09
N THR A 66 18.27 19.87 0.02
CA THR A 66 18.16 21.11 -0.74
C THR A 66 17.75 20.81 -2.18
N LEU A 67 17.02 21.74 -2.81
CA LEU A 67 16.60 21.62 -4.20
C LEU A 67 17.44 22.58 -5.04
N SER A 68 18.02 22.06 -6.12
CA SER A 68 18.78 22.80 -7.12
C SER A 68 18.05 22.72 -8.46
N PHE A 69 17.49 23.82 -8.93
CA PHE A 69 16.76 23.87 -10.19
C PHE A 69 17.70 24.04 -11.38
N GLY A 70 17.43 23.30 -12.46
CA GLY A 70 18.11 23.44 -13.73
C GLY A 70 17.38 24.45 -14.62
N GLY A 71 17.85 25.70 -14.66
CA GLY A 71 17.28 26.76 -15.50
C GLY A 71 17.10 28.09 -14.75
N ASP A 72 16.29 28.99 -15.32
CA ASP A 72 16.01 30.34 -14.78
C ASP A 72 14.72 30.41 -13.92
N GLU A 73 13.94 29.31 -13.84
CA GLU A 73 12.75 29.19 -12.98
C GLU A 73 13.07 28.42 -11.69
N ASP A 74 13.07 29.15 -10.57
CA ASP A 74 13.13 28.58 -9.22
C ASP A 74 11.70 28.38 -8.66
N ASP A 75 11.53 27.44 -7.72
CA ASP A 75 10.30 27.18 -6.94
C ASP A 75 9.16 26.42 -7.63
N TRP A 76 9.41 25.72 -8.74
CA TRP A 76 8.37 24.87 -9.35
C TRP A 76 8.19 23.51 -8.67
N ALA A 77 9.08 23.14 -7.74
CA ALA A 77 8.98 21.94 -6.91
C ALA A 77 9.36 22.21 -5.45
N GLU A 78 8.81 21.43 -4.52
CA GLU A 78 9.09 21.55 -3.09
C GLU A 78 9.04 20.19 -2.40
N VAL A 79 9.81 20.03 -1.32
CA VAL A 79 9.68 18.88 -0.41
C VAL A 79 8.98 19.30 0.88
N ASP A 80 8.11 18.45 1.42
CA ASP A 80 7.41 18.71 2.67
C ASP A 80 8.29 18.56 3.93
N ALA A 81 9.48 17.97 3.78
CA ALA A 81 10.49 17.89 4.81
C ALA A 81 11.90 18.14 4.24
N VAL A 82 12.53 19.24 4.68
CA VAL A 82 13.88 19.66 4.26
C VAL A 82 14.98 19.15 5.20
N SER A 83 14.63 18.50 6.31
CA SER A 83 15.57 17.93 7.27
C SER A 83 14.94 16.79 8.06
N GLY A 84 15.77 15.92 8.62
CA GLY A 84 15.33 14.84 9.49
C GLY A 84 16.50 14.05 10.07
N TYR A 85 16.18 12.87 10.60
CA TYR A 85 17.14 11.96 11.21
C TYR A 85 16.85 10.53 10.76
N GLY A 86 17.90 9.76 10.45
CA GLY A 86 17.76 8.35 10.08
C GLY A 86 17.14 8.15 8.68
N ASN A 87 16.74 6.92 8.38
CA ASN A 87 16.06 6.61 7.11
C ASN A 87 14.65 7.22 7.06
N ARG A 88 14.20 7.63 5.87
CA ARG A 88 12.85 8.18 5.65
C ARG A 88 12.41 7.99 4.20
N ASN A 89 11.25 7.41 3.95
CA ASN A 89 10.72 7.14 2.61
C ASN A 89 9.42 7.89 2.27
N ASN A 90 8.99 8.81 3.15
CA ASN A 90 7.72 9.52 3.05
C ASN A 90 7.88 11.04 2.88
N ILE A 91 9.03 11.49 2.35
CA ILE A 91 9.24 12.92 2.05
C ILE A 91 8.56 13.21 0.72
N LEU A 92 7.55 14.05 0.73
CA LEU A 92 6.74 14.33 -0.45
C LEU A 92 7.36 15.45 -1.27
N LEU A 93 7.82 15.12 -2.48
CA LEU A 93 8.17 16.08 -3.52
C LEU A 93 6.91 16.45 -4.31
N ARG A 94 6.48 17.71 -4.25
CA ARG A 94 5.41 18.28 -5.09
C ARG A 94 6.02 19.07 -6.22
N TYR A 95 5.40 19.04 -7.39
CA TYR A 95 5.83 19.85 -8.53
C TYR A 95 4.62 20.41 -9.29
N SER A 96 4.74 21.66 -9.71
CA SER A 96 3.75 22.37 -10.52
C SER A 96 3.76 21.88 -11.97
N GLU A 97 2.76 22.29 -12.74
CA GLU A 97 2.68 22.01 -14.18
C GLU A 97 3.80 22.78 -14.93
N ASN A 98 4.45 22.12 -15.89
CA ASN A 98 5.39 22.74 -16.82
C ASN A 98 4.64 23.23 -18.05
N GLY A 99 4.35 24.53 -18.11
CA GLY A 99 3.68 25.14 -19.27
C GLY A 99 4.62 25.44 -20.45
N SER A 100 5.93 25.20 -20.33
CA SER A 100 6.90 25.52 -21.37
C SER A 100 7.06 24.38 -22.38
N GLU A 101 7.57 24.67 -23.58
CA GLU A 101 7.88 23.64 -24.58
C GLU A 101 9.15 22.84 -24.24
N SER A 102 9.96 23.31 -23.29
CA SER A 102 11.24 22.70 -22.91
C SER A 102 11.10 21.84 -21.64
N ASP A 103 11.87 20.76 -21.58
CA ASP A 103 12.03 19.99 -20.34
C ASP A 103 12.68 20.87 -19.27
N ARG A 104 12.29 20.67 -18.01
CA ARG A 104 12.92 21.30 -16.84
C ARG A 104 13.33 20.23 -15.83
N SER A 105 14.29 20.52 -14.97
CA SER A 105 14.75 19.54 -13.97
C SER A 105 15.04 20.16 -12.61
N VAL A 106 14.87 19.35 -11.57
CA VAL A 106 15.24 19.70 -10.20
C VAL A 106 16.07 18.56 -9.62
N THR A 107 17.23 18.91 -9.10
CA THR A 107 18.13 17.99 -8.40
C THR A 107 17.92 18.14 -6.91
N LEU A 108 17.55 17.06 -6.23
CA LEU A 108 17.51 17.01 -4.79
C LEU A 108 18.90 16.59 -4.30
N VAL A 109 19.45 17.38 -3.38
CA VAL A 109 20.77 17.14 -2.77
C VAL A 109 20.53 16.83 -1.30
N LEU A 110 20.78 15.58 -0.93
CA LEU A 110 20.79 15.10 0.45
C LEU A 110 22.21 15.26 1.01
N THR A 111 22.34 16.00 2.11
CA THR A 111 23.58 16.08 2.88
C THR A 111 23.40 15.38 4.22
N ALA A 112 24.22 14.37 4.51
CA ALA A 112 24.27 13.68 5.81
C ALA A 112 25.70 13.27 6.15
N SER A 113 26.09 13.36 7.42
CA SER A 113 27.43 12.95 7.90
C SER A 113 28.62 13.52 7.09
N GLY A 114 28.45 14.72 6.53
CA GLY A 114 29.47 15.40 5.71
C GLY A 114 29.64 14.84 4.28
N LYS A 115 28.71 14.00 3.82
CA LYS A 115 28.65 13.44 2.47
C LYS A 115 27.34 13.86 1.79
N ASP A 116 27.38 13.92 0.46
CA ASP A 116 26.22 14.26 -0.35
C ASP A 116 25.76 13.08 -1.22
N ALA A 117 24.45 12.95 -1.38
CA ALA A 117 23.82 12.09 -2.36
C ALA A 117 22.81 12.91 -3.17
N THR A 118 22.59 12.55 -4.44
CA THR A 118 21.71 13.31 -5.32
C THR A 118 20.81 12.43 -6.15
N CYS A 119 19.58 12.90 -6.38
CA CYS A 119 18.69 12.38 -7.40
C CYS A 119 18.09 13.56 -8.19
N THR A 120 17.65 13.32 -9.43
CA THR A 120 17.12 14.38 -10.30
C THR A 120 15.78 13.97 -10.86
N LEU A 121 14.81 14.88 -10.78
CA LEU A 121 13.54 14.80 -11.47
C LEU A 121 13.63 15.63 -12.77
N VAL A 122 13.29 15.02 -13.89
CA VAL A 122 13.08 15.68 -15.19
C VAL A 122 11.58 15.75 -15.45
N GLN A 123 11.04 16.95 -15.67
CA GLN A 123 9.65 17.16 -16.06
C GLN A 123 9.59 17.60 -17.52
N LYS A 124 8.85 16.85 -18.35
CA LYS A 124 8.75 17.13 -19.80
C LYS A 124 8.10 18.49 -20.09
N GLY A 125 8.49 19.10 -21.20
CA GLY A 125 7.81 20.25 -21.79
C GLY A 125 6.58 19.85 -22.61
N VAL A 126 5.64 20.77 -22.79
CA VAL A 126 4.36 20.56 -23.51
C VAL A 126 4.57 20.06 -24.95
N ALA A 127 5.65 20.46 -25.62
CA ALA A 127 5.97 20.04 -26.99
C ALA A 127 6.60 18.65 -27.10
N GLY A 128 7.08 18.08 -25.99
CA GLY A 128 7.55 16.69 -25.89
C GLY A 128 6.41 15.67 -25.75
N SER A 129 5.17 16.14 -25.54
CA SER A 129 3.98 15.30 -25.47
C SER A 129 3.45 15.00 -26.87
N THR A 130 3.95 13.93 -27.49
CA THR A 130 3.20 13.29 -28.57
C THR A 130 1.94 12.68 -27.96
N GLY A 131 0.80 13.34 -28.19
CA GLY A 131 -0.50 12.83 -27.75
C GLY A 131 -0.77 11.41 -28.24
N GLY A 132 -1.33 10.62 -27.33
CA GLY A 132 -1.84 9.27 -27.60
C GLY A 132 -0.86 8.18 -27.19
N ASP A 133 -0.86 7.85 -25.90
CA ASP A 133 -1.14 6.50 -25.42
C ASP A 133 -1.47 6.60 -23.92
N ASP A 134 -2.59 5.98 -23.55
CA ASP A 134 -2.91 5.59 -22.17
C ASP A 134 -1.65 4.96 -21.55
N PRO A 135 -1.12 5.42 -20.40
CA PRO A 135 0.00 4.75 -19.79
C PRO A 135 -0.52 3.44 -19.21
N GLY A 136 -0.50 2.40 -20.06
CA GLY A 136 -0.50 1.01 -19.61
C GLY A 136 0.65 0.80 -18.62
N PRO A 137 0.48 -0.14 -17.67
CA PRO A 137 1.16 -0.12 -16.39
C PRO A 137 2.65 -0.41 -16.56
N GLY A 138 3.47 0.55 -16.17
CA GLY A 138 4.90 0.34 -15.96
C GLY A 138 5.09 -0.39 -14.64
N GLY A 139 5.29 -1.69 -14.71
CA GLY A 139 5.90 -2.43 -13.60
C GLY A 139 7.32 -1.92 -13.36
N ASP A 140 7.58 -1.54 -12.12
CA ASP A 140 8.77 -1.87 -11.33
C ASP A 140 8.57 -1.22 -9.94
N ASP A 141 8.85 -2.01 -8.89
CA ASP A 141 8.53 -1.80 -7.48
C ASP A 141 8.88 -0.41 -6.91
N VAL A 142 7.91 0.50 -6.76
CA VAL A 142 8.08 1.69 -5.90
C VAL A 142 6.78 2.09 -5.16
N PRO A 143 6.80 2.34 -3.83
CA PRO A 143 5.62 2.71 -3.03
C PRO A 143 5.03 4.09 -3.37
N GLN A 144 3.70 4.18 -3.46
CA GLN A 144 2.98 5.45 -3.67
C GLN A 144 2.89 6.33 -2.40
N ALA A 145 2.92 7.66 -2.59
CA ALA A 145 2.18 8.70 -1.85
C ALA A 145 1.20 8.40 -0.68
N VAL A 146 1.53 8.14 0.60
CA VAL A 146 0.51 8.06 1.69
C VAL A 146 -0.10 9.45 1.97
N PRO A 147 -1.38 9.71 1.68
CA PRO A 147 -2.00 11.02 1.82
C PRO A 147 -2.46 11.27 3.27
N LEU A 148 -2.83 12.51 3.63
CA LEU A 148 -3.35 12.82 4.99
C LEU A 148 -4.87 12.62 5.08
N TRP A 149 -5.34 11.51 4.55
CA TRP A 149 -6.76 11.17 4.49
C TRP A 149 -7.25 10.63 5.84
N LEU A 150 -8.45 11.05 6.25
CA LEU A 150 -9.00 10.69 7.56
C LEU A 150 -9.24 9.18 7.73
N GLU A 151 -9.55 8.47 6.66
CA GLU A 151 -9.78 7.03 6.68
C GLU A 151 -8.53 6.17 6.85
N LEU A 152 -7.32 6.73 6.77
CA LEU A 152 -6.12 5.90 6.72
C LEU A 152 -5.75 5.35 8.08
N PRO A 153 -5.46 4.04 8.16
CA PRO A 153 -4.65 3.48 9.21
C PRO A 153 -3.19 3.92 9.07
N GLU A 154 -2.38 3.60 10.07
CA GLU A 154 -0.94 3.56 9.90
C GLU A 154 -0.56 2.63 8.74
N VAL A 155 0.46 3.04 8.01
CA VAL A 155 0.96 2.30 6.85
C VAL A 155 2.24 1.61 7.27
N SER A 156 2.22 0.26 7.33
CA SER A 156 3.42 -0.52 7.58
C SER A 156 4.45 -0.28 6.48
N THR A 157 5.72 -0.18 6.89
CA THR A 157 6.88 -0.09 6.00
C THR A 157 7.69 -1.37 6.00
N ASP A 158 7.12 -2.47 6.48
CA ASP A 158 7.77 -3.78 6.49
C ASP A 158 8.02 -4.27 5.06
N GLU A 159 9.04 -5.11 4.90
CA GLU A 159 9.33 -5.76 3.62
C GLU A 159 8.12 -6.59 3.16
N GLY A 160 7.76 -6.50 1.87
CA GLY A 160 6.60 -7.17 1.31
C GLY A 160 5.25 -6.47 1.56
N MET A 161 5.25 -5.31 2.23
CA MET A 161 4.04 -4.47 2.38
C MET A 161 4.02 -3.35 1.35
N ARG A 162 2.90 -3.18 0.62
CA ARG A 162 2.74 -2.15 -0.41
C ARG A 162 1.52 -1.30 -0.17
N PHE A 163 1.73 0.01 -0.04
CA PHE A 163 0.63 0.95 -0.05
C PHE A 163 0.28 1.35 -1.49
N VAL A 164 -0.99 1.19 -1.84
CA VAL A 164 -1.55 1.44 -3.17
C VAL A 164 -2.78 2.31 -3.03
N MET A 165 -2.98 3.25 -3.95
CA MET A 165 -4.19 4.06 -4.03
C MET A 165 -4.78 4.01 -5.42
N HIS A 166 -6.09 4.12 -5.47
CA HIS A 166 -6.79 4.34 -6.73
C HIS A 166 -7.68 5.57 -6.63
N ASP A 167 -7.75 6.28 -7.74
CA ASP A 167 -8.63 7.41 -7.95
C ASP A 167 -9.81 7.04 -8.84
N MET A 168 -10.87 7.83 -8.72
CA MET A 168 -12.03 7.78 -9.60
C MET A 168 -12.41 9.19 -10.04
N THR A 169 -13.39 9.27 -10.94
CA THR A 169 -14.02 10.53 -11.32
C THR A 169 -15.51 10.43 -11.03
N VAL A 170 -16.03 11.40 -10.27
CA VAL A 170 -17.47 11.51 -9.97
C VAL A 170 -17.94 12.86 -10.46
N GLY A 171 -18.93 12.89 -11.36
CA GLY A 171 -19.45 14.14 -11.91
C GLY A 171 -18.39 15.03 -12.59
N GLY A 172 -17.35 14.43 -13.17
CA GLY A 172 -16.22 15.13 -13.78
C GLY A 172 -15.17 15.66 -12.81
N ILE A 173 -15.30 15.38 -11.50
CA ILE A 173 -14.35 15.79 -10.47
C ILE A 173 -13.47 14.59 -10.07
N PRO A 174 -12.13 14.69 -10.16
CA PRO A 174 -11.22 13.72 -9.58
C PRO A 174 -11.53 13.52 -8.10
N THR A 175 -11.80 12.29 -7.71
CA THR A 175 -12.21 11.91 -6.37
C THR A 175 -11.46 10.64 -5.99
N ARG A 176 -10.84 10.61 -4.82
CA ARG A 176 -10.20 9.38 -4.30
C ARG A 176 -11.20 8.22 -4.26
N ASN A 177 -10.79 7.04 -4.72
CA ASN A 177 -11.63 5.84 -4.68
C ASN A 177 -11.40 5.06 -3.38
N TYR A 178 -10.27 4.37 -3.29
CA TYR A 178 -9.85 3.63 -2.10
C TYR A 178 -8.33 3.48 -2.11
N SER A 179 -7.77 3.19 -0.95
CA SER A 179 -6.37 2.81 -0.77
C SER A 179 -6.28 1.47 -0.07
N LEU A 180 -5.17 0.76 -0.25
CA LEU A 180 -4.94 -0.54 0.38
C LEU A 180 -3.50 -0.68 0.86
N LEU A 181 -3.31 -1.55 1.86
CA LEU A 181 -2.01 -2.08 2.24
C LEU A 181 -1.96 -3.55 1.82
N TRP A 182 -1.25 -3.83 0.74
CA TRP A 182 -1.07 -5.15 0.18
C TRP A 182 0.06 -5.91 0.87
N ASP A 183 -0.15 -7.19 1.13
CA ASP A 183 0.84 -8.12 1.67
C ASP A 183 1.25 -9.12 0.58
N ASP A 184 2.49 -8.99 0.10
CA ASP A 184 3.06 -9.79 -1.00
C ASP A 184 3.14 -11.28 -0.67
N ASP A 185 3.31 -11.63 0.62
CA ASP A 185 3.43 -13.01 1.08
C ASP A 185 2.05 -13.64 1.26
N ALA A 186 1.11 -12.90 1.84
CA ALA A 186 -0.25 -13.38 2.07
C ALA A 186 -1.14 -13.33 0.82
N LEU A 187 -0.76 -12.53 -0.17
CA LEU A 187 -1.51 -12.24 -1.39
C LEU A 187 -2.93 -11.73 -1.10
N VAL A 188 -3.06 -10.88 -0.08
CA VAL A 188 -4.30 -10.19 0.30
C VAL A 188 -3.99 -8.79 0.79
N ALA A 189 -4.94 -7.86 0.66
CA ALA A 189 -4.84 -6.58 1.36
C ALA A 189 -5.04 -6.80 2.86
N ARG A 190 -4.13 -6.31 3.69
CA ARG A 190 -4.29 -6.24 5.15
C ARG A 190 -5.47 -5.37 5.52
N TRP A 191 -5.61 -4.27 4.79
CA TRP A 191 -6.76 -3.39 4.84
C TRP A 191 -6.97 -2.65 3.52
N VAL A 192 -8.22 -2.23 3.30
CA VAL A 192 -8.70 -1.32 2.26
C VAL A 192 -9.47 -0.19 2.94
N ALA A 193 -9.03 1.05 2.74
CA ALA A 193 -9.58 2.26 3.33
C ALA A 193 -10.25 3.15 2.28
N TYR A 194 -11.44 3.69 2.58
CA TYR A 194 -12.22 4.48 1.63
C TYR A 194 -13.23 5.42 2.30
N PRO A 195 -13.56 6.56 1.66
CA PRO A 195 -14.71 7.36 2.05
C PRO A 195 -16.00 6.77 1.45
N LEU A 196 -17.05 6.79 2.26
CA LEU A 196 -18.39 6.37 1.89
C LEU A 196 -19.38 7.51 2.18
N SER A 197 -19.91 8.08 1.12
CA SER A 197 -20.90 9.16 1.14
C SER A 197 -21.78 9.04 -0.10
N ARG A 198 -22.88 9.78 -0.16
CA ARG A 198 -23.72 9.85 -1.37
C ARG A 198 -22.91 10.28 -2.60
N TRP A 199 -21.89 11.11 -2.42
CA TRP A 199 -20.98 11.51 -3.50
C TRP A 199 -20.13 10.34 -4.00
N SER A 200 -19.41 9.64 -3.11
CA SER A 200 -18.52 8.54 -3.51
C SER A 200 -19.25 7.29 -3.97
N ILE A 201 -20.47 7.04 -3.48
CA ILE A 201 -21.31 5.94 -3.97
C ILE A 201 -21.76 6.21 -5.40
N GLY A 202 -22.12 7.43 -5.76
CA GLY A 202 -22.69 7.76 -7.07
C GLY A 202 -24.17 7.34 -7.17
N THR A 203 -24.81 7.68 -8.30
CA THR A 203 -26.25 7.48 -8.51
C THR A 203 -26.58 6.74 -9.80
N GLU A 204 -25.57 6.23 -10.52
CA GLU A 204 -25.75 5.60 -11.83
C GLU A 204 -26.34 4.18 -11.75
N ASP A 205 -26.29 3.54 -10.58
CA ASP A 205 -26.75 2.16 -10.33
C ASP A 205 -26.33 1.16 -11.43
N VAL A 206 -25.03 1.15 -11.76
CA VAL A 206 -24.48 0.33 -12.86
C VAL A 206 -24.50 -1.17 -12.59
N GLY A 207 -24.97 -1.59 -11.41
CA GLY A 207 -24.87 -2.96 -10.93
C GLY A 207 -23.43 -3.43 -10.74
N ARG A 208 -23.24 -4.75 -10.77
CA ARG A 208 -21.91 -5.38 -10.74
C ARG A 208 -21.34 -5.39 -12.15
N THR A 209 -20.11 -4.90 -12.30
CA THR A 209 -19.41 -5.01 -13.59
C THR A 209 -18.82 -6.40 -13.81
N ASP A 210 -18.48 -7.12 -12.72
CA ASP A 210 -17.80 -8.42 -12.76
C ASP A 210 -16.53 -8.40 -13.65
N ASP A 211 -15.86 -7.23 -13.70
CA ASP A 211 -14.65 -6.99 -14.51
C ASP A 211 -13.39 -7.41 -13.75
N TRP A 212 -13.32 -8.72 -13.49
CA TRP A 212 -12.23 -9.37 -12.77
C TRP A 212 -10.90 -9.21 -13.49
N GLN A 213 -9.94 -8.54 -12.86
CA GLN A 213 -8.65 -8.25 -13.48
C GLN A 213 -7.55 -8.04 -12.44
N TYR A 214 -6.31 -8.06 -12.90
CA TYR A 214 -5.18 -7.60 -12.10
C TYR A 214 -5.30 -6.12 -11.81
N ASP A 215 -4.85 -5.73 -10.64
CA ASP A 215 -4.60 -4.34 -10.30
C ASP A 215 -3.41 -3.82 -11.15
N PRO A 216 -3.57 -2.72 -11.90
CA PRO A 216 -2.47 -2.14 -12.67
C PRO A 216 -1.35 -1.56 -11.80
N ASP A 217 -1.63 -1.21 -10.53
CA ASP A 217 -0.70 -0.53 -9.63
C ASP A 217 0.11 -1.51 -8.75
N VAL A 218 -0.10 -2.82 -8.92
CA VAL A 218 0.66 -3.88 -8.24
C VAL A 218 1.28 -4.82 -9.29
N PRO A 219 2.57 -5.20 -9.21
CA PRO A 219 3.12 -6.14 -10.17
C PRO A 219 2.41 -7.49 -10.13
N ARG A 220 2.18 -8.09 -11.30
CA ARG A 220 1.41 -9.34 -11.44
C ARG A 220 2.01 -10.51 -10.64
N GLU A 221 3.31 -10.53 -10.43
CA GLU A 221 3.97 -11.58 -9.65
C GLU A 221 3.57 -11.56 -8.17
N PHE A 222 3.18 -10.40 -7.65
CA PHE A 222 2.68 -10.20 -6.30
C PHE A 222 1.16 -10.27 -6.19
N GLN A 223 0.43 -10.64 -7.25
CA GLN A 223 -1.03 -10.75 -7.22
C GLN A 223 -1.52 -12.18 -7.51
N PRO A 224 -2.65 -12.62 -6.93
CA PRO A 224 -3.27 -13.88 -7.32
C PRO A 224 -4.02 -13.78 -8.65
N CYS A 225 -4.08 -14.86 -9.42
CA CYS A 225 -4.90 -14.96 -10.62
C CYS A 225 -6.30 -15.50 -10.28
N LEU A 226 -7.33 -14.65 -10.29
CA LEU A 226 -8.68 -15.00 -9.81
C LEU A 226 -9.80 -14.87 -10.85
N TYR A 227 -9.48 -14.97 -12.14
CA TYR A 227 -10.48 -14.89 -13.23
C TYR A 227 -11.63 -15.89 -13.07
N LYS A 228 -11.34 -17.10 -12.56
CA LYS A 228 -12.31 -18.18 -12.32
C LYS A 228 -12.68 -18.32 -10.84
N GLY A 229 -12.32 -17.34 -10.01
CA GLY A 229 -12.43 -17.43 -8.55
C GLY A 229 -11.40 -18.39 -7.94
N PHE A 230 -11.51 -18.62 -6.64
CA PHE A 230 -10.72 -19.64 -5.95
C PHE A 230 -11.20 -21.03 -6.40
N PRO A 231 -10.34 -21.90 -6.95
CA PRO A 231 -10.70 -23.28 -7.22
C PRO A 231 -11.15 -23.95 -5.92
N SER A 232 -12.07 -24.91 -6.03
CA SER A 232 -12.65 -25.66 -4.91
C SER A 232 -11.58 -26.39 -4.09
N GLY A 233 -10.96 -25.69 -3.14
CA GLY A 233 -9.79 -26.15 -2.38
C GLY A 233 -10.03 -26.35 -0.88
N GLY A 234 -11.24 -26.09 -0.38
CA GLY A 234 -11.60 -26.27 1.03
C GLY A 234 -13.00 -26.88 1.21
N SER A 235 -13.27 -27.46 2.38
CA SER A 235 -14.53 -28.14 2.72
C SER A 235 -15.79 -27.26 2.64
N TYR A 236 -15.63 -25.93 2.52
CA TYR A 236 -16.70 -24.94 2.58
C TYR A 236 -16.91 -24.16 1.27
N GLY A 237 -15.98 -24.22 0.31
CA GLY A 237 -15.90 -23.29 -0.82
C GLY A 237 -15.45 -21.88 -0.40
N TYR A 238 -14.63 -21.25 -1.25
CA TYR A 238 -14.19 -19.85 -1.07
C TYR A 238 -14.72 -18.98 -2.20
N ASP A 239 -15.40 -17.90 -1.83
CA ASP A 239 -15.78 -16.82 -2.73
C ASP A 239 -14.62 -15.82 -2.86
N ARG A 240 -14.68 -15.01 -3.92
CA ARG A 240 -13.92 -13.75 -4.02
C ARG A 240 -14.59 -12.71 -3.13
N GLY A 241 -14.16 -12.66 -1.88
CA GLY A 241 -14.63 -11.70 -0.88
C GLY A 241 -14.07 -10.32 -1.17
N HIS A 242 -14.93 -9.33 -1.39
CA HIS A 242 -14.49 -7.95 -1.59
C HIS A 242 -14.15 -7.30 -0.24
N GLN A 243 -13.11 -6.45 -0.19
CA GLN A 243 -12.92 -5.56 0.96
C GLN A 243 -13.64 -4.22 0.79
N ILE A 244 -13.53 -3.58 -0.39
CA ILE A 244 -14.50 -2.56 -0.84
C ILE A 244 -15.58 -3.22 -1.72
N PRO A 245 -16.87 -3.20 -1.30
CA PRO A 245 -17.94 -3.83 -2.06
C PRO A 245 -18.24 -3.09 -3.37
N SER A 246 -18.59 -3.83 -4.42
CA SER A 246 -19.06 -3.25 -5.68
C SER A 246 -20.25 -2.29 -5.51
N ALA A 247 -21.17 -2.58 -4.57
CA ALA A 247 -22.32 -1.72 -4.29
C ALA A 247 -21.96 -0.37 -3.65
N ASP A 248 -20.72 -0.20 -3.15
CA ASP A 248 -20.24 1.06 -2.59
C ASP A 248 -19.72 2.01 -3.68
N ARG A 249 -19.65 1.55 -4.94
CA ARG A 249 -19.26 2.33 -6.11
C ARG A 249 -20.21 2.05 -7.27
N GLN A 250 -21.18 2.93 -7.49
CA GLN A 250 -22.19 2.79 -8.53
C GLN A 250 -21.84 3.47 -9.84
N ASN A 251 -20.72 4.20 -9.96
CA ASN A 251 -20.23 4.66 -11.25
C ASN A 251 -19.40 3.56 -11.93
N ARG A 252 -19.55 3.38 -13.25
CA ARG A 252 -18.95 2.24 -13.97
C ARG A 252 -17.44 2.09 -13.77
N ASN A 253 -16.68 3.17 -13.90
CA ASN A 253 -15.21 3.10 -13.81
C ASN A 253 -14.73 2.77 -12.40
N SER A 254 -15.27 3.42 -11.37
CA SER A 254 -14.96 3.10 -9.97
C SER A 254 -15.43 1.71 -9.55
N ASN A 255 -16.56 1.26 -10.10
CA ASN A 255 -17.07 -0.09 -9.85
C ASN A 255 -16.11 -1.15 -10.41
N ARG A 256 -15.57 -0.97 -11.62
CA ARG A 256 -14.59 -1.90 -12.21
C ARG A 256 -13.36 -2.06 -11.32
N GLN A 257 -12.87 -0.97 -10.72
CA GLN A 257 -11.72 -1.03 -9.79
C GLN A 257 -12.01 -1.92 -8.57
N THR A 258 -13.26 -2.00 -8.08
CA THR A 258 -13.58 -2.92 -6.96
C THR A 258 -13.40 -4.40 -7.31
N PHE A 259 -13.24 -4.74 -8.60
CA PHE A 259 -13.01 -6.11 -9.09
C PHE A 259 -11.54 -6.47 -9.30
N TYR A 260 -10.61 -5.57 -8.91
CA TYR A 260 -9.19 -5.89 -8.86
C TYR A 260 -8.92 -7.04 -7.89
N PHE A 261 -8.00 -7.93 -8.27
CA PHE A 261 -7.62 -9.08 -7.44
C PHE A 261 -7.01 -8.66 -6.10
N THR A 262 -6.39 -7.49 -6.03
CA THR A 262 -5.85 -6.88 -4.80
C THR A 262 -6.92 -6.52 -3.78
N ASN A 263 -8.18 -6.34 -4.21
CA ASN A 263 -9.34 -6.13 -3.34
C ASN A 263 -10.04 -7.44 -2.94
N MET A 264 -9.47 -8.60 -3.29
CA MET A 264 -10.08 -9.90 -3.02
C MET A 264 -9.38 -10.66 -1.90
N THR A 265 -10.17 -11.28 -1.03
CA THR A 265 -9.71 -12.29 -0.09
C THR A 265 -10.53 -13.59 -0.25
N PRO A 266 -9.96 -14.76 0.04
CA PRO A 266 -10.74 -15.99 0.12
C PRO A 266 -11.67 -15.94 1.33
N GLN A 267 -12.97 -15.77 1.06
CA GLN A 267 -14.00 -15.78 2.09
C GLN A 267 -14.86 -17.04 1.98
N ARG A 268 -15.11 -17.72 3.11
CA ARG A 268 -16.03 -18.86 3.19
C ARG A 268 -17.38 -18.39 2.67
N SER A 269 -17.99 -19.12 1.72
CA SER A 269 -19.21 -18.65 1.06
C SER A 269 -20.35 -18.34 2.04
N GLY A 270 -20.49 -19.11 3.12
CA GLY A 270 -21.47 -18.86 4.18
C GLY A 270 -21.18 -17.64 5.06
N PHE A 271 -19.93 -17.17 5.12
CA PHE A 271 -19.56 -15.90 5.76
C PHE A 271 -19.84 -14.73 4.81
N ASN A 272 -19.30 -14.79 3.59
CA ASN A 272 -19.40 -13.75 2.56
C ASN A 272 -20.86 -13.40 2.22
N GLN A 273 -21.66 -14.42 1.87
CA GLN A 273 -23.01 -14.20 1.33
C GLN A 273 -24.06 -13.88 2.41
N LYS A 274 -23.69 -13.95 3.69
CA LYS A 274 -24.61 -13.79 4.82
C LYS A 274 -24.16 -12.65 5.71
N ILE A 275 -23.44 -12.95 6.80
CA ILE A 275 -23.12 -11.98 7.83
C ILE A 275 -22.28 -10.80 7.30
N TRP A 276 -21.35 -11.09 6.38
CA TRP A 276 -20.53 -10.05 5.78
C TRP A 276 -21.35 -9.14 4.85
N ALA A 277 -22.12 -9.71 3.92
CA ALA A 277 -23.02 -8.95 3.05
C ALA A 277 -24.05 -8.11 3.84
N ASN A 278 -24.57 -8.63 4.96
CA ASN A 278 -25.48 -7.86 5.82
C ASN A 278 -24.77 -6.74 6.59
N LEU A 279 -23.53 -6.96 7.03
CA LEU A 279 -22.69 -5.90 7.60
C LEU A 279 -22.40 -4.81 6.56
N GLU A 280 -22.05 -5.16 5.32
CA GLU A 280 -21.86 -4.19 4.23
C GLU A 280 -23.14 -3.38 3.96
N ASN A 281 -24.30 -4.04 3.91
CA ASN A 281 -25.59 -3.36 3.80
C ASN A 281 -25.86 -2.42 4.98
N HIS A 282 -25.46 -2.82 6.19
CA HIS A 282 -25.60 -2.00 7.39
C HIS A 282 -24.69 -0.76 7.32
N VAL A 283 -23.42 -0.93 6.96
CA VAL A 283 -22.44 0.17 6.77
C VAL A 283 -22.93 1.18 5.72
N ARG A 284 -23.48 0.72 4.58
CA ARG A 284 -24.11 1.61 3.59
C ARG A 284 -25.30 2.39 4.15
N ARG A 285 -26.13 1.79 5.00
CA ARG A 285 -27.24 2.51 5.66
C ARG A 285 -26.75 3.59 6.64
N ILE A 286 -25.68 3.32 7.38
CA ILE A 286 -25.04 4.36 8.22
C ILE A 286 -24.56 5.52 7.33
N ALA A 287 -23.91 5.20 6.20
CA ALA A 287 -23.38 6.21 5.29
C ALA A 287 -24.48 7.09 4.64
N ASP A 288 -25.66 6.54 4.33
CA ASP A 288 -26.79 7.33 3.78
C ASP A 288 -27.38 8.33 4.79
N GLY A 289 -27.30 8.01 6.09
CA GLY A 289 -27.78 8.86 7.19
C GLY A 289 -26.74 9.83 7.74
N THR A 290 -25.55 9.94 7.14
CA THR A 290 -24.44 10.75 7.66
C THR A 290 -23.82 11.63 6.57
N ASP A 291 -22.96 12.56 6.97
CA ASP A 291 -22.28 13.43 5.99
C ASP A 291 -21.23 12.60 5.23
N THR A 292 -20.31 12.02 5.99
CA THR A 292 -19.29 11.11 5.47
C THR A 292 -19.00 10.00 6.47
N LEU A 293 -18.93 8.77 5.99
CA LEU A 293 -18.42 7.62 6.74
C LEU A 293 -17.05 7.25 6.15
N TYR A 294 -16.01 7.29 6.97
CA TYR A 294 -14.68 6.79 6.64
C TYR A 294 -14.63 5.33 7.05
N VAL A 295 -14.32 4.44 6.12
CA VAL A 295 -14.38 2.99 6.32
C VAL A 295 -13.01 2.40 6.07
N VAL A 296 -12.54 1.59 7.01
CA VAL A 296 -11.43 0.67 6.80
C VAL A 296 -11.99 -0.74 6.92
N THR A 297 -11.89 -1.50 5.85
CA THR A 297 -12.17 -2.94 5.87
C THR A 297 -10.84 -3.67 5.88
N GLY A 298 -10.71 -4.74 6.65
CA GLY A 298 -9.47 -5.50 6.62
C GLY A 298 -9.63 -6.93 7.10
N CYS A 299 -8.52 -7.65 7.05
CA CYS A 299 -8.46 -9.05 7.42
C CYS A 299 -7.18 -9.37 8.19
N ILE A 300 -7.24 -10.38 9.05
CA ILE A 300 -6.15 -10.82 9.91
C ILE A 300 -5.64 -12.16 9.39
N VAL A 301 -4.35 -12.21 9.02
CA VAL A 301 -3.73 -13.44 8.51
C VAL A 301 -2.79 -14.09 9.51
N GLU A 302 -2.43 -13.38 10.59
CA GLU A 302 -1.59 -13.86 11.67
C GLU A 302 -2.17 -15.14 12.28
N GLY A 303 -1.33 -16.16 12.40
CA GLY A 303 -1.71 -17.46 12.95
C GLY A 303 -2.59 -18.30 12.03
N SER A 304 -2.93 -17.83 10.82
CA SER A 304 -3.61 -18.67 9.83
C SER A 304 -2.68 -19.75 9.30
N THR A 305 -3.22 -20.97 9.15
CA THR A 305 -2.55 -22.10 8.50
C THR A 305 -3.23 -22.51 7.19
N ASP A 306 -4.32 -21.84 6.84
CA ASP A 306 -5.16 -22.19 5.70
C ASP A 306 -4.78 -21.36 4.48
N THR A 307 -4.76 -21.98 3.31
CA THR A 307 -4.53 -21.31 2.02
C THR A 307 -5.56 -21.72 0.99
N ALA A 308 -5.96 -20.80 0.12
CA ALA A 308 -6.72 -21.07 -1.09
C ALA A 308 -5.79 -20.98 -2.31
N ASN A 309 -5.88 -21.94 -3.23
CA ASN A 309 -5.14 -21.83 -4.49
C ASN A 309 -5.76 -20.73 -5.37
N ASP A 310 -4.95 -20.05 -6.16
CA ASP A 310 -5.44 -19.23 -7.27
C ASP A 310 -5.57 -20.07 -8.56
N ASN A 311 -5.70 -19.42 -9.73
CA ASN A 311 -5.81 -20.09 -11.02
C ASN A 311 -4.46 -20.43 -11.68
N GLU A 312 -3.33 -20.04 -11.08
CA GLU A 312 -1.96 -20.24 -11.59
C GLU A 312 -1.06 -21.03 -10.61
N GLY A 313 -1.60 -21.48 -9.48
CA GLY A 313 -0.91 -22.31 -8.49
C GLY A 313 -0.30 -21.55 -7.32
N LYS A 314 -0.51 -20.23 -7.22
CA LYS A 314 -0.16 -19.45 -6.02
C LYS A 314 -1.10 -19.82 -4.88
N LYS A 315 -0.60 -19.68 -3.65
CA LYS A 315 -1.36 -19.93 -2.42
C LYS A 315 -1.67 -18.61 -1.76
N VAL A 316 -2.95 -18.24 -1.76
CA VAL A 316 -3.46 -17.06 -1.08
C VAL A 316 -3.81 -17.44 0.34
N THR A 317 -3.32 -16.68 1.31
CA THR A 317 -3.62 -16.96 2.73
C THR A 317 -5.11 -16.75 3.00
N VAL A 318 -5.71 -17.69 3.73
CA VAL A 318 -7.10 -17.56 4.17
C VAL A 318 -7.13 -16.78 5.47
N PRO A 319 -7.75 -15.60 5.54
CA PRO A 319 -7.75 -14.83 6.78
C PRO A 319 -8.48 -15.56 7.92
N SER A 320 -8.01 -15.38 9.15
CA SER A 320 -8.62 -15.94 10.36
C SER A 320 -9.75 -15.07 10.89
N PHE A 321 -9.66 -13.76 10.68
CA PHE A 321 -10.65 -12.76 11.11
C PHE A 321 -10.81 -11.67 10.05
N TYR A 322 -11.94 -10.96 10.12
CA TYR A 322 -12.23 -9.76 9.35
C TYR A 322 -12.68 -8.65 10.27
N PHE A 323 -12.39 -7.41 9.89
CA PHE A 323 -12.84 -6.24 10.61
C PHE A 323 -13.36 -5.14 9.69
N LYS A 324 -14.18 -4.26 10.26
CA LYS A 324 -14.46 -2.94 9.70
C LYS A 324 -14.31 -1.88 10.77
N ALA A 325 -13.35 -0.98 10.64
CA ALA A 325 -13.24 0.23 11.47
C ALA A 325 -13.98 1.37 10.76
N LEU A 326 -14.83 2.08 11.50
CA LEU A 326 -15.74 3.08 10.97
C LEU A 326 -15.56 4.39 11.75
N LEU A 327 -15.26 5.48 11.04
CA LEU A 327 -15.26 6.82 11.59
C LEU A 327 -16.37 7.61 10.89
N LYS A 328 -17.42 7.94 11.65
CA LYS A 328 -18.58 8.68 11.16
C LYS A 328 -18.40 10.17 11.44
N TYR A 329 -18.63 11.00 10.43
CA TYR A 329 -18.71 12.45 10.56
C TYR A 329 -20.11 12.97 10.22
N GLN A 330 -20.64 13.84 11.08
CA GLN A 330 -21.92 14.51 10.85
C GLN A 330 -21.85 16.00 11.24
N LYS A 331 -22.03 16.88 10.25
CA LYS A 331 -22.02 18.33 10.45
C LYS A 331 -23.23 18.79 11.27
N THR A 332 -22.98 19.24 12.50
CA THR A 332 -23.90 19.90 13.48
C THR A 332 -25.39 19.53 13.39
N GLY A 333 -25.88 18.77 14.37
CA GLY A 333 -27.28 18.32 14.46
C GLY A 333 -27.43 16.93 15.09
N ALA A 334 -26.32 16.19 15.23
CA ALA A 334 -26.23 14.94 15.99
C ALA A 334 -25.74 15.21 17.42
N THR A 335 -26.40 14.59 18.40
CA THR A 335 -26.17 14.73 19.85
C THR A 335 -25.09 13.80 20.42
N SER A 336 -24.28 13.16 19.57
CA SER A 336 -23.32 12.11 19.96
C SER A 336 -21.95 12.34 19.31
N GLY A 337 -20.88 11.94 20.00
CA GLY A 337 -19.49 12.10 19.54
C GLY A 337 -18.81 13.42 19.93
N VAL A 338 -17.56 13.59 19.49
CA VAL A 338 -16.70 14.76 19.76
C VAL A 338 -16.44 15.51 18.47
N GLY A 339 -16.79 16.80 18.40
CA GLY A 339 -16.59 17.61 17.18
C GLY A 339 -17.41 17.15 15.97
N GLY A 340 -18.47 16.36 16.17
CA GLY A 340 -19.25 15.75 15.09
C GLY A 340 -18.72 14.39 14.61
N TYR A 341 -17.68 13.86 15.27
CA TYR A 341 -17.11 12.55 14.98
C TYR A 341 -17.48 11.52 16.05
N SER A 342 -17.78 10.31 15.60
CA SER A 342 -17.97 9.12 16.44
C SER A 342 -17.42 7.91 15.69
N ALA A 343 -16.83 6.94 16.39
CA ALA A 343 -16.26 5.76 15.77
C ALA A 343 -16.81 4.46 16.34
N ALA A 344 -16.64 3.38 15.58
CA ALA A 344 -16.92 2.01 16.00
C ALA A 344 -16.16 1.02 15.12
N ALA A 345 -15.91 -0.17 15.64
CA ALA A 345 -15.35 -1.27 14.91
C ALA A 345 -16.23 -2.52 14.99
N PHE A 346 -16.26 -3.27 13.89
CA PHE A 346 -16.76 -4.64 13.86
C PHE A 346 -15.59 -5.61 13.75
N TYR A 347 -15.55 -6.66 14.57
CA TYR A 347 -14.52 -7.70 14.55
C TYR A 347 -15.16 -9.09 14.53
N LEU A 348 -14.94 -9.84 13.46
CA LEU A 348 -15.59 -11.13 13.20
C LEU A 348 -14.56 -12.23 12.90
N GLU A 349 -14.75 -13.38 13.52
CA GLU A 349 -14.04 -14.62 13.17
C GLU A 349 -14.46 -15.10 11.78
N HIS A 350 -13.51 -15.57 10.99
CA HIS A 350 -13.79 -16.08 9.65
C HIS A 350 -14.41 -17.48 9.68
N ARG A 351 -15.70 -17.54 10.01
CA ARG A 351 -16.48 -18.77 10.08
C ARG A 351 -17.91 -18.59 9.57
N ASN A 352 -18.60 -19.70 9.35
CA ASN A 352 -20.03 -19.65 9.07
C ASN A 352 -20.78 -19.39 10.38
N TYR A 353 -21.57 -18.31 10.41
CA TYR A 353 -22.41 -17.95 11.54
C TYR A 353 -23.81 -18.55 11.36
N SER A 354 -24.48 -18.82 12.48
CA SER A 354 -25.89 -19.22 12.48
C SER A 354 -26.81 -18.02 12.27
N GLN A 355 -26.39 -16.85 12.73
CA GLN A 355 -27.04 -15.58 12.47
C GLN A 355 -26.52 -14.97 11.16
N ASP A 356 -27.40 -14.24 10.47
CA ASP A 356 -27.06 -13.58 9.21
C ASP A 356 -26.71 -12.09 9.40
N ALA A 357 -26.85 -11.50 10.58
CA ALA A 357 -26.55 -10.09 10.84
C ALA A 357 -25.59 -9.93 12.02
N PRO A 358 -24.75 -8.88 12.04
CA PRO A 358 -23.88 -8.58 13.17
C PRO A 358 -24.70 -8.19 14.41
N ASP A 359 -24.14 -8.44 15.59
CA ASP A 359 -24.74 -8.11 16.87
C ASP A 359 -23.72 -7.42 17.79
N ALA A 360 -24.17 -7.00 18.98
CA ALA A 360 -23.35 -6.26 19.93
C ALA A 360 -22.09 -7.00 20.40
N SER A 361 -22.02 -8.33 20.26
CA SER A 361 -20.80 -9.08 20.60
C SER A 361 -19.67 -8.90 19.58
N MET A 362 -19.99 -8.38 18.40
CA MET A 362 -19.06 -8.13 17.30
C MET A 362 -18.65 -6.66 17.22
N LEU A 363 -19.26 -5.79 18.03
CA LEU A 363 -19.08 -4.35 18.02
C LEU A 363 -18.14 -3.92 19.16
N MET A 364 -17.16 -3.06 18.87
CA MET A 364 -16.16 -2.57 19.82
C MET A 364 -15.70 -1.15 19.50
N SER A 365 -14.99 -0.50 20.43
CA SER A 365 -14.34 0.79 20.16
C SER A 365 -13.15 0.62 19.19
N ILE A 366 -12.58 1.73 18.73
CA ILE A 366 -11.37 1.67 17.90
C ILE A 366 -10.19 1.20 18.74
N ASP A 367 -9.95 1.79 19.93
CA ASP A 367 -8.89 1.33 20.84
C ASP A 367 -8.94 -0.18 21.12
N GLU A 368 -10.14 -0.75 21.32
CA GLU A 368 -10.32 -2.19 21.55
C GLU A 368 -9.95 -3.03 20.31
N LEU A 369 -10.12 -2.50 19.11
CA LEU A 369 -9.66 -3.14 17.87
C LEU A 369 -8.14 -3.03 17.74
N GLU A 370 -7.58 -1.83 17.96
CA GLU A 370 -6.14 -1.56 17.91
C GLU A 370 -5.36 -2.45 18.88
N GLU A 371 -5.83 -2.57 20.13
CA GLU A 371 -5.22 -3.45 21.14
C GLU A 371 -5.21 -4.92 20.69
N ARG A 372 -6.21 -5.35 19.92
CA ARG A 372 -6.31 -6.74 19.43
C ARG A 372 -5.39 -7.05 18.27
N ILE A 373 -5.19 -6.09 17.36
CA ILE A 373 -4.57 -6.36 16.06
C ILE A 373 -3.28 -5.59 15.80
N GLY A 374 -2.96 -4.59 16.63
CA GLY A 374 -1.72 -3.81 16.53
C GLY A 374 -1.65 -2.92 15.29
N ILE A 375 -2.78 -2.35 14.86
CA ILE A 375 -2.85 -1.36 13.78
C ILE A 375 -3.47 -0.10 14.36
N ASP A 376 -2.79 1.04 14.30
CA ASP A 376 -3.32 2.38 14.63
C ASP A 376 -4.26 2.88 13.51
N PHE A 377 -5.51 3.18 13.83
CA PHE A 377 -6.53 3.61 12.87
C PHE A 377 -6.78 5.11 12.93
N PHE A 378 -7.14 5.68 11.78
CA PHE A 378 -7.51 7.09 11.69
C PHE A 378 -6.41 8.05 12.19
N VAL A 379 -5.13 7.72 11.92
CA VAL A 379 -3.92 8.44 12.36
C VAL A 379 -3.89 9.95 12.05
N ASN A 380 -4.78 10.40 11.16
CA ASN A 380 -4.94 11.79 10.77
C ASN A 380 -6.04 12.54 11.53
N LEU A 381 -6.82 11.88 12.40
CA LEU A 381 -7.93 12.47 13.16
C LEU A 381 -7.45 13.51 14.18
N GLY A 382 -6.32 13.27 14.83
CA GLY A 382 -5.67 14.22 15.76
C GLY A 382 -5.39 15.58 15.13
N ARG A 383 -5.11 15.62 13.82
CA ARG A 383 -4.90 16.88 13.07
C ARG A 383 -6.16 17.73 12.95
N VAL A 384 -7.33 17.11 13.00
CA VAL A 384 -8.63 17.78 12.86
C VAL A 384 -9.21 18.16 14.22
N LEU A 385 -9.11 17.28 15.22
CA LEU A 385 -9.77 17.47 16.52
C LEU A 385 -8.82 17.85 17.66
N GLY A 386 -7.51 17.71 17.45
CA GLY A 386 -6.50 17.63 18.51
C GLY A 386 -6.44 16.23 19.13
N GLU A 387 -5.25 15.77 19.49
CA GLU A 387 -4.98 14.40 20.00
C GLU A 387 -5.93 13.98 21.14
N ALA A 388 -6.18 14.87 22.10
CA ALA A 388 -7.04 14.57 23.24
C ALA A 388 -8.51 14.30 22.84
N ASN A 389 -9.00 14.89 21.75
CA ASN A 389 -10.34 14.65 21.27
C ASN A 389 -10.40 13.45 20.30
N ALA A 390 -9.35 13.21 19.52
CA ALA A 390 -9.22 12.00 18.69
C ALA A 390 -9.25 10.74 19.57
N ALA A 391 -8.40 10.67 20.60
CA ALA A 391 -8.38 9.58 21.56
C ALA A 391 -9.74 9.37 22.27
N ARG A 392 -10.52 10.44 22.48
CA ARG A 392 -11.88 10.32 23.04
C ARG A 392 -12.87 9.71 22.05
N VAL A 393 -12.71 9.96 20.75
CA VAL A 393 -13.54 9.35 19.71
C VAL A 393 -13.19 7.87 19.56
N GLU A 394 -11.91 7.52 19.58
CA GLU A 394 -11.43 6.15 19.39
C GLU A 394 -11.76 5.24 20.59
N SER A 395 -11.67 5.77 21.82
CA SER A 395 -11.99 5.05 23.06
C SER A 395 -13.49 4.99 23.40
N GLU A 396 -14.36 5.74 22.70
CA GLU A 396 -15.79 5.79 23.03
C GLU A 396 -16.45 4.42 22.78
N LYS A 397 -17.12 3.88 23.82
CA LYS A 397 -17.89 2.65 23.65
C LYS A 397 -19.04 2.90 22.67
N PRO A 398 -19.11 2.17 21.55
CA PRO A 398 -20.11 2.43 20.53
C PRO A 398 -21.52 2.14 21.03
N ALA A 399 -22.43 3.10 20.86
CA ALA A 399 -23.83 2.94 21.22
C ALA A 399 -24.56 2.05 20.19
N GLU A 400 -25.13 0.93 20.65
CA GLU A 400 -25.85 -0.01 19.79
C GLU A 400 -26.95 0.66 18.95
N GLY A 401 -27.71 1.61 19.52
CA GLY A 401 -28.76 2.32 18.78
C GLY A 401 -28.27 3.27 17.67
N ILE A 402 -26.95 3.45 17.54
CA ILE A 402 -26.31 4.21 16.45
C ILE A 402 -25.68 3.25 15.43
N TRP A 403 -25.11 2.15 15.91
CA TRP A 403 -24.21 1.29 15.13
C TRP A 403 -24.77 -0.11 14.80
N LEU A 404 -25.98 -0.49 15.25
CA LEU A 404 -26.63 -1.79 14.98
C LEU A 404 -28.05 -1.69 14.42
#